data_AF-A0A535V573-F1
#
_entry.id   AF-A0A535V573-F1
#
_cell.length_a   1.000
_cell.length_b   1.000
_cell.length_c   1.000
_cell.angle_alpha   90.00
_cell.angle_beta   90.00
_cell.angle_gamma   90.00
#
_symmetry.space_group_name_H-M   'P 1'
#
loop_
_entity.id
_entity.type
_entity.pdbx_description
1 polymer ?
#
loop_
_entity_poly.entity_id
_entity_poly.type
_entity_poly.pdbx_seq_one_letter_code
_entity_poly.pdbx_strand_id
1 'polypeptide(L)' 'MVEELPTQRVEVTFVGAPPARQVERALGVSEVQVEGRILRCTVFGSFQPFLEALRGHEVISLKSV' A
#
# COMPACT_ATOMS: atom_id res chain seq x y z
N MET A 1 -15.90 22.00 0.67
CA MET A 1 -16.27 20.69 1.24
C MET A 1 -15.05 19.81 1.05
N VAL A 2 -14.30 19.52 2.11
CA VAL A 2 -13.18 18.59 2.00
C VAL A 2 -13.84 17.22 2.02
N GLU A 3 -14.08 16.66 0.84
CA GLU A 3 -14.48 15.26 0.72
C GLU A 3 -13.34 14.47 1.34
N GLU A 4 -13.56 13.96 2.56
CA GLU A 4 -12.62 13.08 3.23
C GLU A 4 -12.43 11.88 2.30
N LEU A 5 -11.32 11.88 1.55
CA LEU A 5 -11.03 10.84 0.59
C LEU A 5 -11.15 9.48 1.31
N PRO A 6 -11.79 8.48 0.68
CA PRO A 6 -11.95 7.18 1.31
C PRO A 6 -10.57 6.69 1.73
N THR A 7 -10.40 6.55 3.04
CA THR A 7 -9.16 6.19 3.68
C THR A 7 -9.24 4.71 4.02
N GLN A 8 -8.34 3.92 3.48
CA GLN A 8 -8.31 2.48 3.65
C GLN A 8 -6.93 2.05 4.12
N ARG A 9 -6.88 1.36 5.25
CA ARG A 9 -5.62 0.79 5.73
C ARG A 9 -5.44 -0.55 5.04
N VAL A 10 -4.26 -0.78 4.49
CA VAL A 10 -3.95 -1.96 3.71
C VAL A 10 -2.75 -2.64 4.33
N GLU A 11 -2.89 -3.94 4.59
CA GLU A 11 -1.81 -4.82 4.97
C GLU A 11 -1.53 -5.79 3.82
N VAL A 12 -0.28 -5.84 3.38
CA VAL A 12 0.17 -6.70 2.29
C VAL A 12 1.36 -7.52 2.74
N THR A 13 1.28 -8.83 2.56
CA THR A 13 2.37 -9.76 2.83
C THR A 13 3.02 -10.16 1.51
N PHE A 14 4.35 -10.07 1.42
CA PHE A 14 5.11 -10.39 0.23
C PHE A 14 5.91 -11.69 0.40
N VAL A 15 6.25 -12.33 -0.72
CA VAL A 15 7.20 -13.46 -0.71
C VAL A 15 8.61 -12.99 -0.35
N GLY A 16 9.00 -11.84 -0.90
CA GLY A 16 10.30 -11.19 -0.69
C GLY A 16 10.21 -9.89 0.11
N ALA A 17 11.22 -9.04 -0.06
CA ALA A 17 11.22 -7.70 0.53
C ALA A 17 10.12 -6.84 -0.13
N PRO A 18 9.27 -6.17 0.66
CA PRO A 18 8.21 -5.32 0.12
C PRO A 18 8.78 -4.06 -0.56
N PRO A 19 8.12 -3.54 -1.60
CA PRO A 19 8.55 -2.34 -2.33
C PRO A 19 8.22 -1.03 -1.59
N ALA A 20 8.70 -0.87 -0.35
CA ALA A 20 8.38 0.25 0.53
C ALA A 20 8.53 1.61 -0.17
N ARG A 21 9.70 1.86 -0.78
CA ARG A 21 10.01 3.12 -1.47
C ARG A 21 9.12 3.39 -2.68
N GLN A 22 8.61 2.36 -3.35
CA GLN A 22 7.72 2.54 -4.51
C GLN A 22 6.32 2.91 -4.01
N VAL A 23 5.88 2.24 -2.95
CA VAL A 23 4.59 2.48 -2.29
C VAL A 23 4.56 3.87 -1.63
N GLU A 24 5.64 4.31 -0.97
CA GLU A 24 5.77 5.66 -0.42
C GLU A 24 5.69 6.77 -1.47
N ARG A 25 6.06 6.46 -2.71
CA ARG A 25 6.00 7.41 -3.84
C ARG A 25 4.68 7.34 -4.61
N ALA A 26 3.81 6.38 -4.28
CA ALA A 26 2.52 6.24 -4.92
C ALA A 26 1.60 7.38 -4.49
N LEU A 27 0.89 7.96 -5.46
CA LEU A 27 -0.11 9.00 -5.19
C LEU A 27 -1.24 8.43 -4.32
N GLY A 28 -1.61 9.18 -3.29
CA GLY A 28 -2.67 8.74 -2.37
C GLY A 28 -2.24 7.60 -1.45
N VAL A 29 -0.94 7.41 -1.19
CA VAL A 29 -0.47 6.48 -0.15
C VAL A 29 0.29 7.25 0.94
N SER A 30 0.06 6.91 2.21
CA SER A 30 0.82 7.43 3.34
C SER A 30 0.94 6.37 4.45
N GLU A 31 1.63 6.72 5.55
CA GLU A 31 1.84 5.83 6.70
C GLU A 31 2.42 4.46 6.31
N VAL A 32 3.37 4.45 5.36
CA VAL A 32 4.00 3.21 4.92
C VAL A 32 4.94 2.70 6.01
N GLN A 33 4.66 1.50 6.50
CA GLN A 33 5.46 0.79 7.47
C GLN A 33 5.81 -0.59 6.94
N VAL A 34 7.02 -1.05 7.21
CA VAL A 34 7.48 -2.37 6.80
C VAL A 34 7.97 -3.13 8.01
N GLU A 35 7.36 -4.29 8.25
CA GLU A 35 7.76 -5.26 9.26
C GLU A 35 8.15 -6.57 8.56
N GLY A 36 9.44 -6.69 8.24
CA GLY A 36 9.98 -7.83 7.51
C GLY A 36 9.41 -7.97 6.11
N ARG A 37 8.45 -8.89 5.94
CA ARG A 37 7.76 -9.16 4.66
C ARG A 37 6.36 -8.54 4.59
N ILE A 38 5.94 -7.85 5.64
CA ILE A 38 4.63 -7.22 5.74
C ILE A 38 4.79 -5.72 5.48
N LEU A 39 4.00 -5.18 4.57
CA LEU A 39 3.85 -3.75 4.34
C LEU A 39 2.47 -3.32 4.83
N ARG A 40 2.44 -2.29 5.66
CA ARG A 40 1.22 -1.60 6.07
C ARG A 40 1.24 -0.20 5.49
N CYS A 41 0.13 0.26 4.94
CA CYS A 41 0.00 1.62 4.46
C CYS A 41 -1.44 2.08 4.49
N THR A 42 -1.63 3.39 4.42
CA THR A 42 -2.93 4.02 4.31
C THR A 42 -3.09 4.54 2.88
N VAL A 43 -4.12 4.05 2.18
CA VAL A 43 -4.48 4.49 0.83
C VAL A 43 -5.64 5.48 0.92
N PHE A 44 -5.52 6.60 0.21
CA PHE A 44 -6.48 7.69 0.12
C PHE A 44 -7.01 7.77 -1.30
N GLY A 45 -8.32 7.65 -1.46
CA GLY A 45 -8.95 7.70 -2.77
C GLY A 45 -8.83 6.38 -3.53
N SER A 46 -8.01 6.34 -4.59
CA SER A 46 -7.93 5.19 -5.50
C SER A 46 -6.78 4.25 -5.17
N PHE A 47 -7.04 2.95 -5.27
CA PHE A 47 -6.03 1.89 -5.12
C PHE A 47 -5.14 1.71 -6.35
N GLN A 48 -5.47 2.31 -7.49
CA GLN A 48 -4.71 2.13 -8.73
C GLN A 48 -3.21 2.46 -8.59
N PRO A 49 -2.80 3.66 -8.12
CA PRO A 49 -1.39 3.99 -7.92
C PRO A 49 -0.68 3.06 -6.94
N PHE A 50 -1.41 2.58 -5.92
CA PHE A 50 -0.91 1.59 -4.97
C PHE A 50 -0.62 0.25 -5.66
N LEU A 51 -1.57 -0.28 -6.43
CA LEU A 51 -1.40 -1.54 -7.17
C LEU A 51 -0.28 -1.46 -8.21
N GLU A 52 -0.11 -0.31 -8.87
CA GLU A 52 1.01 -0.08 -9.77
C GLU A 52 2.36 -0.11 -9.05
N ALA A 53 2.43 0.42 -7.82
CA ALA A 53 3.64 0.34 -7.00
C ALA A 53 3.95 -1.08 -6.51
N LEU A 54 2.97 -1.99 -6.49
CA LEU A 54 3.20 -3.41 -6.20
C LEU A 54 3.64 -4.21 -7.43
N ARG A 55 3.57 -3.61 -8.63
CA ARG A 55 3.84 -4.33 -9.87
C ARG A 55 5.27 -4.90 -9.88
N GLY A 56 5.39 -6.17 -10.26
CA GLY A 56 6.66 -6.90 -10.27
C GLY A 56 7.07 -7.48 -8.91
N HIS A 57 6.25 -7.33 -7.87
CA HIS A 57 6.44 -7.98 -6.57
C HIS A 57 5.35 -9.01 -6.33
N GLU A 58 5.74 -10.19 -5.85
CA GLU A 58 4.81 -11.27 -5.56
C GLU A 58 4.16 -11.08 -4.18
N VAL A 59 2.84 -11.02 -4.16
CA VAL A 59 2.00 -10.80 -2.98
C VAL A 59 1.37 -12.11 -2.54
N ILE A 60 1.54 -12.46 -1.27
CA ILE A 60 0.94 -13.64 -0.62
C ILE A 60 -0.49 -13.33 -0.14
N SER A 61 -0.68 -12.16 0.46
CA SER A 61 -1.95 -11.74 1.04
C SER A 61 -2.08 -10.23 0.94
N LEU A 62 -3.27 -9.74 0.58
CA LEU A 62 -3.64 -8.34 0.59
C LEU A 62 -4.96 -8.20 1.35
N LYS A 63 -4.98 -7.37 2.39
CA LYS A 63 -6.16 -7.15 3.24
C LYS A 63 -6.36 -5.66 3.45
N SER A 64 -7.59 -5.19 3.25
CA SER A 64 -8.03 -3.86 3.70
C SER A 64 -8.69 -4.00 5.07
N VAL A 65 -8.28 -3.16 6.03
CA VAL A 65 -8.82 -3.07 7.40
C VAL A 65 -9.49 -1.74 7.67
#